data_AF-A0A7K9MIH6-F1
#
_entry.id   AF-A0A7K9MIH6-F1
#
_cell.length_a   1.000
_cell.length_b   1.000
_cell.length_c   1.000
_cell.angle_alpha   90.00
_cell.angle_beta   90.00
_cell.angle_gamma   90.00
#
_symmetry.space_group_name_H-M   'P 1'
#
loop_
_entity.id
_entity.type
_entity.pdbx_description
1 polymer ?
#
loop_
_entity_poly.entity_id
_entity_poly.type
_entity_poly.pdbx_seq_one_letter_code
_entity_poly.pdbx_strand_id
1 'polypeptide(L)'
;MAVLLSRIKGMLFLLFLLCFCSGQTAPPPLRFSTFLDPSNMVYLRWDHDEQEMMTFELQVNTIGWVAFGISHRGELPGSDIVIGGIFPNGSTYFSVS
;
A
#
# COMPACT_ATOMS: atom_id res chain seq x y z
N MET A 1 -38.85 -21.37 -28.20
CA MET A 1 -38.40 -21.77 -26.84
C MET A 1 -36.87 -21.74 -26.68
N ALA A 2 -36.07 -22.28 -27.62
CA ALA A 2 -34.60 -22.29 -27.52
C ALA A 2 -33.93 -20.89 -27.56
N VAL A 3 -34.44 -19.95 -28.36
CA VAL A 3 -33.89 -18.58 -28.48
C VAL A 3 -34.05 -17.79 -27.18
N LEU A 4 -35.17 -17.96 -26.48
CA LEU A 4 -35.47 -17.30 -25.21
C LEU A 4 -34.50 -17.78 -24.11
N LEU A 5 -34.24 -19.09 -24.03
CA LEU A 5 -33.29 -19.70 -23.10
C LEU A 5 -31.85 -19.24 -23.34
N SER A 6 -31.46 -19.01 -24.60
CA SER A 6 -30.14 -18.46 -24.95
C SER A 6 -29.97 -17.01 -24.51
N ARG A 7 -31.02 -16.19 -24.59
CA ARG A 7 -31.01 -14.80 -24.13
C ARG A 7 -30.88 -14.71 -22.61
N ILE A 8 -31.55 -15.61 -21.87
CA ILE A 8 -31.50 -15.69 -20.40
C ILE A 8 -30.11 -16.13 -19.92
N LYS A 9 -29.47 -17.09 -20.59
CA LYS A 9 -28.09 -17.51 -20.28
C LYS A 9 -27.05 -16.41 -20.53
N GLY A 10 -27.17 -15.68 -21.65
CA GLY A 10 -26.28 -14.56 -21.95
C GLY A 10 -26.43 -13.40 -20.95
N MET A 11 -27.67 -13.12 -20.52
CA MET A 11 -27.96 -12.11 -19.51
C MET A 11 -27.45 -12.52 -18.11
N LEU A 12 -27.61 -13.80 -17.74
CA LEU A 12 -27.09 -14.34 -16.48
C LEU A 12 -25.55 -14.33 -16.42
N PHE A 13 -24.89 -14.57 -17.57
CA PHE A 13 -23.44 -14.46 -17.70
C PHE A 13 -22.95 -13.01 -17.56
N LEU A 14 -23.67 -12.03 -18.13
CA LEU A 14 -23.37 -10.60 -18.00
C LEU A 14 -23.53 -10.10 -16.55
N LEU A 15 -24.56 -10.59 -15.84
CA LEU A 15 -24.79 -10.29 -14.42
C LEU A 15 -23.67 -10.86 -13.52
N PHE A 16 -23.10 -12.01 -13.87
CA PHE A 16 -21.97 -12.61 -13.16
C PHE A 16 -20.68 -11.77 -13.29
N LEU A 17 -20.42 -11.19 -14.47
CA LEU A 17 -19.27 -10.30 -14.72
C LEU A 17 -19.34 -8.98 -13.95
N LEU A 18 -20.54 -8.40 -13.81
CA LEU A 18 -20.76 -7.16 -13.05
C LEU A 18 -20.56 -7.32 -11.53
N CYS A 19 -20.73 -8.54 -10.99
CA CYS A 19 -20.63 -8.81 -9.56
C CYS A 19 -19.18 -8.93 -9.06
N PHE A 20 -18.24 -9.32 -9.94
CA PHE A 20 -16.81 -9.45 -9.61
C PHE A 20 -16.05 -8.12 -9.58
N CYS A 21 -16.66 -7.00 -9.96
CA CYS A 21 -16.11 -5.65 -9.77
C CYS A 21 -16.43 -5.08 -8.37
N SER A 22 -16.73 -5.94 -7.38
CA SER A 22 -16.95 -5.49 -6.00
C SER A 22 -15.71 -4.76 -5.50
N GLY A 23 -15.90 -3.46 -5.26
CA GLY A 23 -14.84 -2.47 -5.22
C GLY A 23 -13.83 -2.69 -4.11
N GLN A 24 -12.56 -2.75 -4.50
CA GLN A 24 -11.51 -2.30 -3.60
C GLN A 24 -11.70 -0.79 -3.44
N THR A 25 -12.29 -0.37 -2.32
CA THR A 25 -12.20 1.02 -1.89
C THR A 25 -10.71 1.33 -1.78
N ALA A 26 -10.22 2.29 -2.58
CA ALA A 26 -8.85 2.74 -2.44
C ALA A 26 -8.63 3.14 -0.97
N PRO A 27 -7.46 2.84 -0.38
CA PRO A 27 -7.14 3.31 0.96
C PRO A 27 -7.46 4.81 1.05
N PRO A 28 -8.02 5.29 2.17
CA PRO A 28 -8.24 6.71 2.37
C PRO A 28 -6.97 7.49 2.02
N PRO A 29 -7.08 8.63 1.33
CA PRO A 29 -5.91 9.39 0.94
C PRO A 29 -5.15 9.84 2.18
N LEU A 30 -3.84 9.55 2.24
CA LEU A 30 -2.98 10.02 3.33
C LEU A 30 -2.85 11.55 3.26
N ARG A 31 -3.38 12.24 4.28
CA ARG A 31 -3.51 13.71 4.33
C ARG A 31 -2.19 14.46 4.54
N PHE A 32 -1.23 13.84 5.23
CA PHE A 32 0.04 14.49 5.57
C PHE A 32 1.17 13.93 4.72
N SER A 33 2.13 14.80 4.38
CA SER A 33 3.29 14.40 3.58
C SER A 33 4.48 15.34 3.76
N THR A 34 5.68 14.82 3.54
CA THR A 34 6.93 15.58 3.52
C THR A 34 8.01 14.83 2.75
N PHE A 35 8.99 15.54 2.20
CA PHE A 35 10.28 14.95 1.84
C PHE A 35 11.18 14.90 3.07
N LEU A 36 11.89 13.79 3.27
CA LEU A 36 12.81 13.59 4.40
C LEU A 36 14.26 13.95 4.06
N ASP A 37 14.53 14.27 2.80
CA ASP A 37 15.86 14.59 2.28
C ASP A 37 15.82 15.84 1.38
N PRO A 38 16.93 16.61 1.31
CA PRO A 38 16.98 17.81 0.46
C PRO A 38 16.85 17.53 -1.04
N SER A 39 17.12 16.30 -1.48
CA SER A 39 17.02 15.90 -2.89
C SER A 39 15.63 15.43 -3.30
N ASN A 40 14.65 15.43 -2.39
CA ASN A 40 13.29 14.97 -2.64
C ASN A 40 13.19 13.52 -3.15
N MET A 41 14.08 12.63 -2.67
CA MET A 41 14.15 11.23 -3.08
C MET A 41 13.47 10.27 -2.07
N VAL A 42 13.15 10.77 -0.88
CA VAL A 42 12.53 10.05 0.23
C VAL A 42 11.24 10.77 0.59
N TYR A 43 10.13 10.30 0.03
CA TYR A 43 8.81 10.91 0.22
C TYR A 43 8.00 10.12 1.24
N LEU A 44 7.70 10.76 2.36
CA LEU A 44 6.89 10.21 3.43
C LEU A 44 5.47 10.77 3.34
N ARG A 45 4.48 9.90 3.42
CA ARG A 45 3.08 10.24 3.60
C ARG A 45 2.54 9.50 4.80
N TRP A 46 1.63 10.13 5.53
CA TRP A 46 1.00 9.48 6.66
C TRP A 46 -0.39 10.03 6.94
N ASP A 47 -1.13 9.26 7.72
CA ASP A 47 -2.41 9.65 8.29
C ASP A 47 -2.71 8.83 9.55
N HIS A 48 -3.77 9.17 10.25
CA HIS A 48 -4.33 8.39 11.33
C HIS A 48 -5.84 8.25 11.18
N ASP A 49 -6.39 7.14 11.66
CA ASP A 49 -7.84 6.94 11.73
C ASP A 49 -8.44 7.47 13.06
N GLU A 50 -9.74 7.24 13.23
CA GLU A 50 -10.49 7.59 14.45
C GLU A 50 -10.09 6.72 15.66
N GLN A 51 -9.45 5.57 15.42
CA GLN A 51 -8.90 4.69 16.45
C GLN A 51 -7.43 5.00 16.79
N GLU A 52 -6.91 6.14 16.34
CA GLU A 52 -5.52 6.57 16.55
C GLU A 52 -4.47 5.65 15.89
N MET A 53 -4.86 4.81 14.93
CA MET A 53 -3.92 3.98 14.18
C MET A 53 -3.23 4.83 13.12
N MET A 54 -1.91 4.98 13.22
CA MET A 54 -1.13 5.67 12.19
C MET A 54 -0.78 4.74 11.02
N THR A 55 -1.01 5.22 9.81
CA THR A 55 -0.58 4.58 8.56
C THR A 55 0.52 5.41 7.93
N PHE A 56 1.63 4.78 7.57
CA PHE A 56 2.76 5.40 6.90
C PHE A 56 2.95 4.77 5.52
N GLU A 57 3.23 5.61 4.53
CA GLU A 57 3.68 5.22 3.19
C GLU A 57 5.00 5.92 2.92
N LEU A 58 6.06 5.14 2.74
CA LEU A 58 7.39 5.66 2.41
C LEU A 58 7.72 5.27 0.98
N GLN A 59 7.95 6.26 0.13
CA GLN A 59 8.40 6.07 -1.25
C GLN A 59 9.87 6.48 -1.37
N VAL A 60 10.72 5.53 -1.75
CA VAL A 60 12.15 5.74 -1.94
C VAL A 60 12.60 5.11 -3.24
N ASN A 61 13.37 5.84 -4.03
CA ASN A 61 14.04 5.28 -5.20
C ASN A 61 15.36 4.62 -4.78
N THR A 62 15.36 3.31 -4.54
CA THR A 62 16.55 2.54 -4.13
C THR A 62 16.58 1.16 -4.80
N ILE A 63 17.78 0.65 -5.05
CA ILE A 63 18.02 -0.74 -5.50
C ILE A 63 18.38 -1.69 -4.36
N GLY A 64 18.51 -1.17 -3.14
CA GLY A 64 18.92 -1.91 -1.95
C GLY A 64 17.79 -2.02 -0.94
N TRP A 65 18.03 -1.43 0.24
CA TRP A 65 17.10 -1.44 1.36
C TRP A 65 16.94 -0.04 1.94
N VAL A 66 15.83 0.14 2.66
CA VAL A 66 15.53 1.32 3.45
C VAL A 66 15.05 0.88 4.84
N ALA A 67 15.47 1.61 5.87
CA ALA A 67 14.91 1.48 7.21
C ALA A 67 14.18 2.77 7.56
N PHE A 68 13.02 2.63 8.18
CA PHE A 68 12.19 3.72 8.70
C PHE A 68 11.82 3.39 10.13
N GLY A 69 11.81 4.39 11.00
CA GLY A 69 11.50 4.14 12.39
C GLY A 69 11.14 5.40 13.15
N ILE A 70 10.64 5.17 14.36
CA ILE A 70 10.20 6.20 15.29
C ILE A 70 11.06 6.11 16.54
N SER A 71 11.52 7.27 17.00
CA SER A 71 12.31 7.34 18.23
C SER A 71 12.13 8.67 18.93
N HIS A 72 12.45 8.69 20.22
CA HIS A 72 12.32 9.88 21.05
C HIS A 72 13.22 11.04 20.60
N ARG A 73 14.35 10.74 19.95
CA ARG A 73 15.40 11.73 19.61
C ARG A 73 15.78 11.76 18.13
N GLY A 74 15.14 10.95 17.28
CA GLY A 74 15.50 10.81 15.87
C GLY A 74 16.75 9.94 15.62
N GLU A 75 17.26 9.27 16.65
CA GLU A 75 18.38 8.33 16.54
C GLU A 75 17.87 6.94 16.13
N LEU A 76 18.77 6.05 15.68
CA LEU A 76 18.45 4.65 15.38
C LEU A 76 18.51 3.70 16.60
N PRO A 77 19.46 3.84 17.54
CA PRO A 77 19.50 2.97 18.72
C PRO A 77 18.25 3.14 19.60
N GLY A 78 17.60 2.01 19.92
CA GLY A 78 16.40 1.99 20.76
C GLY A 78 15.12 2.46 20.08
N SER A 79 15.11 2.49 18.75
CA SER A 79 13.98 2.90 17.93
C SER A 79 13.15 1.70 17.50
N ASP A 80 11.85 1.91 17.32
CA ASP A 80 10.97 0.95 16.68
C ASP A 80 11.17 1.08 15.17
N ILE A 81 11.65 0.03 14.50
CA ILE A 81 12.08 0.10 13.10
C ILE A 81 11.37 -0.93 12.22
N VAL A 82 11.11 -0.50 10.99
CA VAL A 82 10.73 -1.38 9.89
C VAL A 82 11.77 -1.28 8.78
N ILE A 83 12.09 -2.40 8.16
CA ILE A 83 13.07 -2.50 7.09
C ILE A 83 12.40 -3.12 5.88
N GLY A 84 12.53 -2.45 4.74
CA GLY A 84 12.06 -2.94 3.44
C GLY A 84 13.16 -2.89 2.40
N GLY A 85 13.17 -3.83 1.46
CA GLY A 85 14.17 -3.83 0.39
C GLY A 85 13.92 -4.85 -0.69
N ILE A 86 14.87 -4.92 -1.61
CA ILE A 86 14.90 -5.86 -2.73
C ILE A 86 16.10 -6.79 -2.56
N PHE A 87 15.86 -8.09 -2.59
CA PHE A 87 16.91 -9.11 -2.61
C PHE A 87 17.64 -9.13 -3.97
N PRO A 88 18.86 -9.68 -4.05
CA PRO A 88 19.59 -9.77 -5.32
C PRO A 88 18.85 -10.50 -6.46
N ASN A 89 17.90 -11.38 -6.12
CA ASN A 89 17.06 -12.08 -7.09
C ASN A 89 15.83 -11.28 -7.56
N GLY A 90 15.67 -10.02 -7.11
CA GLY A 90 14.56 -9.14 -7.45
C GLY A 90 13.30 -9.29 -6.58
N SER A 91 13.27 -10.23 -5.64
CA SER A 91 12.14 -10.37 -4.70
C SER A 91 12.19 -9.32 -3.59
N THR A 92 11.03 -8.88 -3.09
CA THR A 92 10.93 -7.90 -2.00
C THR A 92 10.96 -8.58 -0.64
N TYR A 93 11.41 -7.85 0.38
CA TYR A 93 11.24 -8.24 1.78
C TYR A 93 10.80 -7.08 2.63
N PHE A 94 10.14 -7.43 3.74
CA PHE A 94 9.69 -6.50 4.76
C PHE A 94 9.86 -7.16 6.13
N SER A 95 10.47 -6.45 7.06
CA SER A 95 10.76 -6.94 8.41
C SER A 95 10.56 -5.83 9.43
N VAL A 96 10.23 -6.21 10.65
CA VAL A 96 10.08 -5.32 11.81
C VAL A 96 11.08 -5.78 12.87
N SER A 97 11.69 -4.85 13.58
CA SER A 97 12.62 -5.14 14.69
C SER A 97 12.26 -4.36 15.94
#